data_AF-A0A2S5BBM3-F1
#
_entry.id   AF-A0A2S5BBM3-F1
#
_cell.length_a   1.000
_cell.length_b   1.000
_cell.length_c   1.000
_cell.angle_alpha   90.00
_cell.angle_beta   90.00
_cell.angle_gamma   90.00
#
_symmetry.space_group_name_H-M   'P 1'
#
loop_
_entity.id
_entity.type
_entity.pdbx_description
1 polymer ?
#
loop_
_entity_poly.entity_id
_entity_poly.type
_entity_poly.pdbx_seq_one_letter_code
_entity_poly.pdbx_strand_id
1 'polypeptide(L)'
;MSRFALSRKEEDSILSLCRTEALRACQTEVSNFSACSEGRTISVTWACREQFRAMQNCMSPHCFNSMSEAKLDEAKRRFFREGGLPKEATPPQK
;
A
#
# COMPACT_ATOMS: atom_id res chain seq x y z
N MET A 1 -5.13 -9.00 -21.40
CA MET A 1 -3.75 -8.51 -21.61
C MET A 1 -3.75 -7.00 -21.54
N SER A 2 -3.27 -6.44 -20.43
CA SER A 2 -3.18 -4.99 -20.23
C SER A 2 -2.36 -4.37 -21.37
N ARG A 3 -2.92 -3.33 -22.01
CA ARG A 3 -2.28 -2.64 -23.15
C ARG A 3 -1.11 -1.72 -22.73
N PHE A 4 -0.78 -1.75 -21.45
CA PHE A 4 0.15 -0.86 -20.77
C PHE A 4 1.20 -1.73 -20.08
N ALA A 5 2.28 -2.03 -20.80
CA ALA A 5 3.45 -2.72 -20.26
C ALA A 5 4.34 -1.68 -19.57
N LEU A 6 4.24 -1.62 -18.25
CA LEU A 6 5.18 -0.85 -17.43
C LEU A 6 6.37 -1.73 -17.09
N SER A 7 7.55 -1.11 -16.95
CA SER A 7 8.71 -1.77 -16.37
C SER A 7 8.42 -2.12 -14.91
N ARG A 8 9.00 -3.23 -14.42
CA ARG A 8 8.85 -3.64 -13.01
C ARG A 8 9.19 -2.52 -12.03
N LYS A 9 10.13 -1.64 -12.38
CA LYS A 9 10.49 -0.47 -11.56
C LYS A 9 9.38 0.57 -11.49
N GLU A 10 8.67 0.78 -12.59
CA GLU A 10 7.55 1.72 -12.64
C GLU A 10 6.39 1.15 -11.83
N GLU A 11 6.07 -0.14 -12.01
CA GLU A 11 5.03 -0.81 -11.21
C GLU A 11 5.29 -0.74 -9.70
N ASP A 12 6.54 -0.96 -9.28
CA ASP A 12 6.94 -0.84 -7.87
C ASP A 12 6.77 0.60 -7.34
N SER A 13 7.14 1.60 -8.15
CA SER A 13 7.00 3.00 -7.78
C SER A 13 5.54 3.42 -7.66
N ILE A 14 4.65 2.87 -8.49
CA ILE A 14 3.20 3.04 -8.39
C ILE A 14 2.67 2.47 -7.07
N LEU A 15 3.09 1.24 -6.73
CA LEU A 15 2.70 0.57 -5.50
C LEU A 15 3.21 1.33 -4.27
N SER A 16 4.43 1.88 -4.31
CA SER A 16 5.02 2.72 -3.27
C SER A 16 4.20 3.99 -3.01
N LEU A 17 3.81 4.74 -4.05
CA LEU A 17 2.95 5.92 -3.88
C LEU A 17 1.61 5.58 -3.27
N CYS A 18 0.97 4.57 -3.86
CA CYS A 18 -0.34 4.14 -3.46
C CYS A 18 -0.33 3.65 -2.00
N ARG A 19 0.75 2.98 -1.57
CA ARG A 19 0.99 2.63 -0.17
C ARG A 19 1.16 3.87 0.70
N THR A 20 1.87 4.89 0.23
CA THR A 20 2.09 6.14 0.96
C THR A 20 0.79 6.93 1.14
N GLU A 21 -0.05 6.98 0.11
CA GLU A 21 -1.37 7.58 0.18
C GLU A 21 -2.27 6.80 1.14
N ALA A 22 -2.25 5.46 1.07
CA ALA A 22 -2.98 4.60 2.00
C ALA A 22 -2.50 4.80 3.45
N LEU A 23 -1.18 4.94 3.68
CA LEU A 23 -0.62 5.22 5.00
C LEU A 23 -1.06 6.59 5.53
N ARG A 24 -1.14 7.61 4.65
CA ARG A 24 -1.63 8.95 5.03
C ARG A 24 -3.13 8.91 5.39
N ALA A 25 -3.94 8.22 4.60
CA ALA A 25 -5.38 8.09 4.85
C ALA A 25 -5.68 7.25 6.10
N CYS A 26 -4.89 6.20 6.34
CA CYS A 26 -5.08 5.24 7.43
C CYS A 26 -4.12 5.48 8.62
N GLN A 27 -3.63 6.69 8.80
CA GLN A 27 -2.60 7.00 9.80
C GLN A 27 -3.02 6.59 11.22
N THR A 28 -4.29 6.79 11.57
CA THR A 28 -4.86 6.39 12.88
C THR A 28 -4.72 4.88 13.13
N GLU A 29 -5.05 4.05 12.13
CA GLU A 29 -4.96 2.59 12.25
C GLU A 29 -3.51 2.11 12.31
N VAL A 30 -2.63 2.77 11.56
CA VAL A 30 -1.19 2.51 11.60
C VAL A 30 -0.60 2.84 12.96
N SER A 31 -1.01 3.96 13.58
CA SER A 31 -0.60 4.33 14.93
C SER A 31 -1.12 3.35 15.99
N ASN A 32 -2.35 2.84 15.85
CA ASN A 32 -2.89 1.81 16.74
C ASN A 32 -2.11 0.49 16.63
N PHE A 33 -1.74 0.10 15.40
CA PHE A 33 -0.91 -1.08 15.17
C PHE A 33 0.50 -0.87 15.72
N SER A 34 1.13 0.30 15.50
CA SER A 34 2.47 0.59 16.00
C SER A 34 2.52 0.57 17.52
N ALA A 35 1.53 1.17 18.19
CA ALA A 35 1.42 1.16 19.65
C ALA A 35 1.24 -0.26 20.22
N CYS A 36 0.52 -1.15 19.51
CA CYS A 36 0.40 -2.55 19.92
C CYS A 36 1.72 -3.34 19.72
N SER A 37 2.47 -3.01 18.66
CA SER A 37 3.74 -3.63 18.32
C SER A 37 4.93 -3.14 19.16
N GLU A 38 4.82 -1.98 19.81
CA GLU A 38 5.83 -1.48 20.74
C GLU A 38 6.04 -2.47 21.90
N GLY A 39 7.17 -3.18 21.89
CA GLY A 39 7.54 -4.16 22.91
C GLY A 39 7.15 -5.60 22.60
N ARG A 40 6.58 -5.90 21.42
CA ARG A 40 6.31 -7.26 20.96
C ARG A 40 6.99 -7.44 19.60
N THR A 41 7.83 -8.46 19.44
CA THR A 41 8.48 -8.77 18.13
C THR A 41 8.07 -10.14 17.62
N ILE A 42 7.95 -11.12 18.53
CA ILE A 42 7.59 -12.50 18.20
C ILE A 42 6.06 -12.72 18.30
N SER A 43 5.40 -11.96 19.19
CA SER A 43 3.98 -12.14 19.48
C SER A 43 3.01 -11.21 18.75
N VAL A 44 3.52 -10.28 17.93
CA VAL A 44 2.72 -9.26 17.23
C VAL A 44 1.65 -9.86 16.34
N THR A 45 1.98 -10.93 15.62
CA THR A 45 1.09 -11.53 14.62
C THR A 45 -0.22 -12.06 15.21
N TRP A 46 -0.21 -12.41 16.50
CA TRP A 46 -1.37 -12.93 17.23
C TRP A 46 -1.91 -11.92 18.24
N ALA A 47 -1.05 -11.21 18.97
CA ALA A 47 -1.45 -10.21 19.95
C ALA A 47 -2.04 -8.94 19.32
N CYS A 48 -1.55 -8.55 18.13
CA CYS A 48 -1.97 -7.33 17.43
C CYS A 48 -2.79 -7.63 16.17
N ARG A 49 -3.40 -8.82 16.10
CA ARG A 49 -4.13 -9.29 14.91
C ARG A 49 -5.35 -8.43 14.59
N GLU A 50 -6.01 -7.89 15.60
CA GLU A 50 -7.19 -7.02 15.41
C GLU A 50 -6.80 -5.66 14.82
N GLN A 51 -5.77 -5.02 15.39
CA GLN A 51 -5.23 -3.76 14.92
C GLN A 51 -4.68 -3.91 13.49
N PHE A 52 -4.00 -5.02 13.22
CA PHE A 52 -3.52 -5.35 11.88
C PHE A 52 -4.67 -5.53 10.87
N ARG A 53 -5.78 -6.16 11.26
CA ARG A 53 -6.97 -6.28 10.41
C ARG A 53 -7.65 -4.93 10.16
N ALA A 54 -7.74 -4.07 11.17
CA ALA A 54 -8.30 -2.73 11.02
C ALA A 54 -7.45 -1.89 10.05
N MET A 55 -6.13 -1.91 10.21
CA MET A 55 -5.18 -1.30 9.28
C MET A 55 -5.34 -1.86 7.86
N GLN A 56 -5.42 -3.19 7.69
CA GLN A 56 -5.63 -3.81 6.39
C GLN A 56 -6.96 -3.44 5.76
N ASN A 57 -8.05 -3.41 6.53
CA ASN A 57 -9.37 -3.02 6.03
C ASN A 57 -9.38 -1.57 5.53
N CYS A 58 -8.64 -0.68 6.19
CA CYS A 58 -8.48 0.69 5.74
C CYS A 58 -7.58 0.79 4.48
N MET A 59 -6.48 0.02 4.41
CA MET A 59 -5.56 0.06 3.26
C MET A 59 -6.05 -0.70 2.03
N SER A 60 -6.94 -1.68 2.19
CA SER A 60 -7.50 -2.51 1.12
C SER A 60 -8.13 -1.69 -0.03
N PRO A 61 -9.00 -0.70 0.22
CA PRO A 61 -9.59 0.12 -0.84
C PRO A 61 -8.58 1.03 -1.55
N HIS A 62 -7.52 1.44 -0.84
CA HIS A 62 -6.54 2.38 -1.38
C HIS A 62 -5.47 1.69 -2.21
N CYS A 63 -5.03 0.49 -1.83
CA CYS A 63 -3.83 -0.03 -2.47
C CYS A 63 -3.63 -1.55 -2.54
N PHE A 64 -3.95 -2.31 -1.50
CA PHE A 64 -3.04 -3.44 -1.25
C PHE A 64 -3.55 -4.84 -1.61
N ASN A 65 -4.84 -5.19 -1.55
CA ASN A 65 -5.16 -6.64 -1.50
C ASN A 65 -6.32 -7.12 -2.37
N SER A 66 -6.94 -6.26 -3.18
CA SER A 66 -7.93 -6.69 -4.17
C SER A 66 -7.73 -5.96 -5.50
N MET A 67 -6.51 -6.00 -6.03
CA MET A 67 -6.27 -5.60 -7.41
C MET A 67 -6.80 -6.71 -8.31
N SER A 68 -8.11 -6.71 -8.56
CA SER A 68 -8.62 -7.29 -9.80
C SER A 68 -7.87 -6.63 -10.96
N GLU A 69 -7.53 -7.37 -12.02
CA GLU A 69 -6.80 -6.85 -13.19
C GLU A 69 -7.33 -5.48 -13.66
N ALA A 70 -8.63 -5.23 -13.50
CA ALA A 70 -9.30 -3.96 -13.81
C ALA A 70 -8.77 -2.73 -13.06
N LYS A 71 -8.51 -2.84 -11.75
CA LYS A 71 -8.02 -1.71 -10.94
C LYS A 71 -6.54 -1.42 -11.25
N LEU A 72 -5.76 -2.47 -11.54
CA LEU A 72 -4.37 -2.33 -11.96
C LEU A 72 -4.31 -1.65 -13.34
N ASP A 73 -5.20 -2.02 -14.25
CA ASP A 73 -5.32 -1.39 -15.56
C ASP A 73 -5.73 0.08 -15.45
N GLU A 74 -6.64 0.44 -14.52
CA GLU A 74 -6.98 1.85 -14.25
C GLU A 74 -5.81 2.65 -13.67
N ALA A 75 -5.08 2.09 -12.70
CA ALA A 75 -3.87 2.72 -12.18
C ALA A 75 -2.87 2.96 -13.32
N LYS A 76 -2.58 1.94 -14.13
CA LYS A 76 -1.72 2.05 -15.31
C LYS A 76 -2.21 3.16 -16.27
N ARG A 77 -3.51 3.24 -16.56
CA ARG A 77 -4.08 4.32 -17.39
C ARG A 77 -3.84 5.72 -16.83
N ARG A 78 -3.93 5.91 -15.51
CA ARG A 78 -3.63 7.20 -14.87
C ARG A 78 -2.16 7.56 -15.03
N PHE A 79 -1.26 6.60 -14.81
CA PHE A 79 0.18 6.78 -15.02
C PHE A 79 0.55 7.17 -16.45
N PHE A 80 -0.04 6.50 -17.45
CA PHE A 80 0.17 6.86 -18.85
C PHE A 80 -0.41 8.24 -19.22
N ARG A 81 -1.47 8.70 -18.56
CA ARG A 81 -2.08 10.02 -18.78
C ARG A 81 -1.25 11.15 -18.17
N GLU A 82 -0.65 10.91 -17.01
CA GLU A 82 0.13 11.91 -16.26
C GLU A 82 1.60 12.00 -16.71
N GLY A 83 2.09 11.04 -17.51
CA GLY A 83 3.34 11.19 -18.27
C GLY A 83 4.61 11.33 -17.43
N GLY A 84 4.59 10.94 -16.16
CA GLY A 84 5.72 11.17 -15.25
C GLY A 84 5.86 10.11 -14.17
N LEU A 85 7.10 9.67 -13.98
CA LEU A 85 7.52 8.79 -12.90
C LEU A 85 7.04 9.32 -11.55
N PRO A 86 6.40 8.47 -10.74
CA PRO A 86 6.01 8.87 -9.41
C PRO A 86 7.24 9.14 -8.53
N LYS A 87 7.23 10.27 -7.81
CA LYS A 87 8.31 10.63 -6.90
C LYS A 87 8.30 9.69 -5.69
N GLU A 88 9.36 8.89 -5.63
CA GLU A 88 9.77 7.94 -4.60
C GLU A 88 9.24 8.28 -3.20
N ALA A 89 8.48 7.35 -2.61
CA ALA A 89 8.25 7.33 -1.17
C ALA A 89 8.68 5.96 -0.64
N THR A 90 9.89 5.97 -0.08
CA THR A 90 10.59 4.84 0.52
C THR A 90 9.64 4.03 1.42
N PRO A 91 9.59 2.69 1.30
CA PRO A 91 8.82 1.86 2.21
C PRO A 91 9.33 2.04 3.64
N PRO A 92 8.48 2.01 4.68
CA PRO A 92 8.97 1.88 6.05
C PRO A 92 9.75 0.56 6.13
N GLN A 93 11.07 0.70 6.25
CA GLN A 93 12.00 -0.40 6.42
C GLN A 93 11.93 -0.88 7.87
N LYS A 94 11.69 -2.20 7.98
CA LYS A 94 11.96 -3.07 9.12
C LYS A 94 11.01 -3.02 10.32
#